data_AF-A0A1I5KVV1-F1
#
_entry.id   AF-A0A1I5KVV1-F1
#
_cell.length_a   1.000
_cell.length_b   1.000
_cell.length_c   1.000
_cell.angle_alpha   90.00
_cell.angle_beta   90.00
_cell.angle_gamma   90.00
#
_symmetry.space_group_name_H-M   'P 1'
#
loop_
_entity.id
_entity.type
_entity.pdbx_description
1 polymer ?
#
loop_
_entity_poly.entity_id
_entity_poly.type
_entity_poly.pdbx_seq_one_letter_code
_entity_poly.pdbx_strand_id
1 'polypeptide(L)'
;MDALLIIGGLLLMLAGLVWLVMRAFATSLLWGWGSLIPPITLIYMVRHWARARGAVTLIGLGVIPLVVGLTLLASKDAERLAAIIRLDWLKPEVQTPAELAIDLGGELNGQPFRPQQGELIDGVLVLREGLDFFALRELSIRLPQPVDGAVRVDVLPQDSGNLPEVELSWLLPEQDLPEARRLSRGYTLHLDLQPQAPNRLVGDFHLVLPPRFKTSLSGRVELYRDRLRYVDDQVDTRYDSRDTVAHVVQDYLQRRFATRDVRELKLPVFTFKGDTLELQVDAQVAGRSESLPIRLHKRPEHGWAVEGDRFPALPAVVARQPAQQAEVAPVEERLSRPVDRRQRFSLARLQRNPEQYRNLSMRLSRASGGTVEGRFVGIDNDGNIRLSQQMGSGGGQASFSFKSEEISRLELLEP
;
A
#
# COMPACT_ATOMS: atom_id res chain seq x y z
N MET A 1 17.13 11.58 33.23
CA MET A 1 17.44 11.78 34.66
C MET A 1 16.31 11.27 35.55
N ASP A 2 15.04 11.55 35.23
CA ASP A 2 13.88 11.16 36.06
C ASP A 2 13.72 9.63 36.18
N ALA A 3 13.94 8.88 35.08
CA ALA A 3 13.92 7.42 35.09
C ALA A 3 14.97 6.80 36.04
N LEU A 4 16.15 7.42 36.17
CA LEU A 4 17.21 6.95 37.06
C LEU A 4 16.82 7.12 38.54
N LEU A 5 16.07 8.17 38.89
CA LEU A 5 15.56 8.38 40.24
C LEU A 5 14.48 7.36 40.59
N ILE A 6 13.57 7.06 39.65
CA ILE A 6 12.53 6.04 39.81
C ILE A 6 13.16 4.65 39.99
N ILE A 7 14.10 4.27 39.10
CA ILE A 7 14.79 2.98 39.14
C ILE A 7 15.66 2.87 40.40
N GLY A 8 16.40 3.92 40.74
CA GLY A 8 17.23 3.95 41.95
C GLY A 8 16.40 3.80 43.23
N GLY A 9 15.24 4.46 43.31
CA GLY A 9 14.29 4.31 44.41
C GLY A 9 13.74 2.89 44.51
N LEU A 10 13.34 2.29 43.38
CA LEU A 10 12.88 0.89 43.32
C LEU A 10 13.98 -0.10 43.77
N LEU A 11 15.22 0.09 43.32
CA LEU A 11 16.35 -0.75 43.70
C LEU A 11 16.65 -0.66 45.20
N LEU A 12 16.59 0.53 45.79
CA LEU A 12 16.76 0.72 47.24
C LEU A 12 15.65 0.02 48.04
N MET A 13 14.40 0.13 47.59
CA MET A 13 13.28 -0.58 48.21
C MET A 13 13.44 -2.10 48.08
N LEU A 14 13.86 -2.60 46.93
CA LEU A 14 14.07 -4.03 46.70
C LEU A 14 15.23 -4.57 47.54
N ALA A 15 16.35 -3.85 47.61
CA ALA A 15 17.47 -4.18 48.48
C ALA A 15 17.06 -4.18 49.97
N GLY A 16 16.26 -3.20 50.40
CA GLY A 16 15.68 -3.17 51.74
C GLY A 16 14.74 -4.34 52.01
N LEU A 17 13.93 -4.75 51.04
CA LEU A 17 13.01 -5.87 51.16
C LEU A 17 13.78 -7.21 51.22
N VAL A 18 14.78 -7.41 50.38
CA VAL A 18 15.68 -8.58 50.44
C VAL A 18 16.40 -8.63 51.79
N TRP A 19 16.89 -7.49 52.29
CA TRP A 19 17.51 -7.42 53.61
C TRP A 19 16.53 -7.77 54.74
N LEU A 20 15.27 -7.33 54.62
CA LEU A 20 14.21 -7.66 55.58
C LEU A 20 13.90 -9.16 55.57
N VAL A 21 13.81 -9.79 54.39
CA VAL A 21 13.60 -11.23 54.22
C VAL A 21 14.79 -12.03 54.78
N MET A 22 16.03 -11.63 54.49
CA MET A 22 17.22 -12.27 55.08
C MET A 22 17.18 -12.22 56.61
N ARG A 23 16.78 -11.08 57.19
CA ARG A 23 16.62 -10.97 58.65
C ARG A 23 15.47 -11.83 59.16
N ALA A 24 14.38 -11.98 58.42
CA ALA A 24 13.27 -12.84 58.79
C ALA A 24 13.69 -14.31 58.84
N PHE A 25 14.45 -14.80 57.84
CA PHE A 25 15.04 -16.14 57.85
C PHE A 25 15.99 -16.36 59.04
N ALA A 26 16.77 -15.35 59.42
CA ALA A 26 17.64 -15.42 60.59
C ALA A 26 16.87 -15.54 61.93
N THR A 27 15.57 -15.21 61.95
CA THR A 27 14.72 -15.42 63.14
C THR A 27 14.04 -16.78 63.15
N SER A 28 13.47 -17.21 62.01
CA SER A 28 12.92 -18.55 61.84
C SER A 28 12.63 -18.82 60.36
N LEU A 29 12.56 -20.10 59.99
CA LEU A 29 12.18 -20.53 58.64
C LEU A 29 10.74 -20.08 58.28
N LEU A 30 9.82 -20.13 59.25
CA LEU A 30 8.42 -19.72 59.08
C LEU A 30 8.30 -18.21 58.79
N TRP A 31 9.08 -17.38 59.48
CA TRP A 31 9.11 -15.93 59.23
C TRP A 31 9.75 -15.60 57.88
N GLY A 32 10.77 -16.34 57.45
CA GLY A 32 11.36 -16.19 56.13
C GLY A 32 10.34 -16.41 55.00
N TRP A 33 9.66 -17.57 55.02
CA TRP A 33 8.60 -17.87 54.04
C TRP A 33 7.39 -16.94 54.15
N GLY A 34 6.97 -16.64 55.38
CA GLY A 34 5.89 -15.68 55.63
C GLY A 34 6.22 -14.28 55.09
N SER A 35 7.48 -13.85 55.16
CA SER A 35 7.90 -12.54 54.66
C SER A 35 7.93 -12.39 53.14
N LEU A 36 7.57 -13.44 52.39
CA LEU A 36 7.32 -13.30 50.94
C LEU A 36 5.90 -12.78 50.65
N ILE A 37 5.01 -12.84 51.66
CA ILE A 37 3.59 -12.49 51.53
C ILE A 37 3.36 -11.12 52.21
N PRO A 38 2.86 -10.09 51.48
CA PRO A 38 2.75 -8.71 51.98
C PRO A 38 2.03 -8.50 53.33
N PRO A 39 0.92 -9.18 53.67
CA PRO A 39 0.33 -9.02 54.99
C PRO A 39 1.21 -9.55 56.13
N ILE A 40 1.98 -10.61 55.91
CA ILE A 40 2.82 -11.23 56.96
C ILE A 40 4.13 -10.46 57.15
N THR A 41 4.66 -9.81 56.10
CA THR A 41 5.82 -8.89 56.23
C THR A 41 5.54 -7.73 57.17
N LEU A 42 4.33 -7.16 57.10
CA LEU A 42 3.89 -6.08 57.99
C LEU A 42 3.83 -6.57 59.45
N ILE A 43 3.30 -7.76 59.69
CA ILE A 43 3.25 -8.36 61.03
C ILE A 43 4.67 -8.61 61.56
N TYR A 44 5.58 -9.13 60.74
CA TYR A 44 6.99 -9.32 61.11
C TYR A 44 7.66 -7.99 61.49
N MET A 45 7.40 -6.94 60.70
CA MET A 45 7.95 -5.60 60.91
C MET A 45 7.53 -5.01 62.26
N VAL A 46 6.25 -5.16 62.63
CA VAL A 46 5.71 -4.68 63.91
C VAL A 46 6.23 -5.54 65.08
N ARG A 47 6.21 -6.87 64.94
CA ARG A 47 6.61 -7.81 66.02
C ARG A 47 8.13 -7.78 66.29
N HIS A 48 8.94 -7.65 65.24
CA HIS A 48 10.40 -7.72 65.30
C HIS A 48 11.06 -6.40 64.89
N TRP A 49 10.47 -5.27 65.31
CA TRP A 49 10.91 -3.91 64.97
C TRP A 49 12.39 -3.65 65.20
N ALA A 50 12.94 -4.08 66.35
CA ALA A 50 14.37 -3.89 66.67
C ALA A 50 15.31 -4.51 65.62
N ARG A 51 14.87 -5.61 64.97
CA ARG A 51 15.60 -6.28 63.90
C ARG A 51 15.20 -5.76 62.52
N ALA A 52 13.96 -5.32 62.31
CA ALA A 52 13.48 -4.84 61.01
C ALA A 52 13.91 -3.39 60.70
N ARG A 53 14.11 -2.54 61.72
CA ARG A 53 14.29 -1.08 61.58
C ARG A 53 15.29 -0.64 60.50
N GLY A 54 16.44 -1.31 60.37
CA GLY A 54 17.46 -0.96 59.37
C GLY A 54 17.00 -1.19 57.93
N ALA A 55 16.32 -2.32 57.70
CA ALA A 55 15.75 -2.63 56.40
C ALA A 55 14.58 -1.68 56.07
N VAL A 56 13.75 -1.36 57.06
CA VAL A 56 12.64 -0.41 56.91
C VAL A 56 13.14 1.00 56.59
N THR A 57 14.22 1.46 57.23
CA THR A 57 14.82 2.76 56.92
C THR A 57 15.36 2.81 55.49
N LEU A 58 15.91 1.71 54.98
CA LEU A 58 16.40 1.63 53.60
C LEU A 58 15.25 1.65 52.59
N ILE A 59 14.15 0.95 52.89
CA ILE A 59 12.92 1.01 52.09
C ILE A 59 12.37 2.44 52.08
N GLY A 60 12.26 3.07 53.25
CA GLY A 60 11.79 4.46 53.37
C GLY A 60 12.67 5.46 52.62
N LEU A 61 13.99 5.25 52.62
CA LEU A 61 14.93 6.07 51.85
C LEU A 61 14.69 5.94 50.34
N GLY A 62 14.26 4.78 49.85
CA GLY A 62 13.91 4.55 48.44
C GLY A 62 12.59 5.22 48.00
N VAL A 63 11.66 5.50 48.94
CA VAL A 63 10.39 6.19 48.64
C VAL A 63 10.63 7.64 48.20
N ILE A 64 11.61 8.32 48.79
CA ILE A 64 11.93 9.73 48.50
C ILE A 64 12.29 9.95 47.02
N PRO A 65 13.31 9.27 46.44
CA PRO A 65 13.65 9.43 45.03
C PRO A 65 12.56 8.88 44.10
N LEU A 66 11.77 7.89 44.53
CA LEU A 66 10.63 7.38 43.76
C LEU A 66 9.55 8.45 43.57
N VAL A 67 9.12 9.10 44.65
CA VAL A 67 8.08 10.14 44.63
C VAL A 67 8.57 11.35 43.85
N VAL A 68 9.81 11.78 44.07
CA VAL A 68 10.43 12.87 43.29
C VAL A 68 10.51 12.51 41.80
N GLY A 69 10.95 11.30 41.45
CA GLY A 69 11.03 10.83 40.08
C GLY A 69 9.67 10.77 39.39
N LEU A 70 8.64 10.27 40.07
CA LEU A 70 7.26 10.23 39.56
C LEU A 70 6.66 11.63 39.40
N THR A 71 6.96 12.55 40.30
CA THR A 71 6.47 13.93 40.23
C THR A 71 7.12 14.69 39.08
N LEU A 72 8.43 14.50 38.87
CA LEU A 72 9.15 15.04 37.72
C LEU A 72 8.63 14.44 36.41
N LEU A 73 8.37 13.12 36.36
CA LEU A 73 7.78 12.47 35.21
C LEU A 73 6.38 13.02 34.91
N ALA A 74 5.52 13.18 35.92
CA ALA A 74 4.19 13.76 35.76
C ALA A 74 4.24 15.21 35.25
N SER A 75 5.24 15.99 35.68
CA SER A 75 5.41 17.38 35.25
C SER A 75 5.89 17.52 33.80
N LYS A 76 6.62 16.52 33.30
CA LYS A 76 7.19 16.53 31.93
C LYS A 76 6.31 15.80 30.93
N ASP A 77 5.69 14.70 31.34
CA ASP A 77 4.98 13.78 30.47
C ASP A 77 3.88 13.04 31.25
N ALA A 78 2.74 13.71 31.42
CA ALA A 78 1.59 13.21 32.18
C ALA A 78 0.98 11.95 31.54
N GLU A 79 1.09 11.80 30.22
CA GLU A 79 0.57 10.64 29.49
C GLU A 79 1.37 9.37 29.79
N ARG A 80 2.72 9.46 29.84
CA ARG A 80 3.55 8.33 30.26
C ARG A 80 3.25 7.86 31.68
N LEU A 81 3.03 8.79 32.61
CA LEU A 81 2.65 8.44 33.97
C LEU A 81 1.29 7.72 33.99
N ALA A 82 0.32 8.21 33.23
CA ALA A 82 -0.99 7.58 33.10
C ALA A 82 -0.89 6.16 32.52
N ALA A 83 -0.05 5.94 31.50
CA ALA A 83 0.19 4.63 30.90
C ALA A 83 0.83 3.63 31.88
N ILE A 84 1.79 4.07 32.71
CA ILE A 84 2.40 3.24 33.77
C ILE A 84 1.36 2.86 34.84
N ILE A 85 0.55 3.82 35.30
CA ILE A 85 -0.47 3.60 36.34
C ILE A 85 -1.60 2.69 35.83
N ARG A 86 -2.01 2.86 34.57
CA ARG A 86 -3.07 2.05 33.93
C ARG A 86 -2.60 0.65 33.55
N LEU A 87 -1.32 0.34 33.78
CA LEU A 87 -0.69 -0.92 33.37
C LEU A 87 -0.90 -1.15 31.86
N ASP A 88 -0.89 -0.08 31.06
CA ASP A 88 -1.14 -0.19 29.62
C ASP A 88 -0.02 -1.01 28.94
N TRP A 89 1.18 -1.04 29.51
CA TRP A 89 2.29 -1.93 29.12
C TRP A 89 2.01 -3.42 29.36
N LEU A 90 1.03 -3.77 30.19
CA LEU A 90 0.61 -5.13 30.50
C LEU A 90 -0.59 -5.57 29.65
N LYS A 91 -1.28 -4.61 29.02
CA LYS A 91 -2.30 -4.94 28.04
C LYS A 91 -1.56 -5.48 26.81
N PRO A 92 -1.88 -6.67 26.29
CA PRO A 92 -1.47 -7.01 24.95
C PRO A 92 -1.98 -5.86 24.08
N GLU A 93 -1.06 -5.21 23.36
CA GLU A 93 -1.39 -4.22 22.35
C GLU A 93 -2.57 -4.80 21.59
N VAL A 94 -3.73 -4.14 21.66
CA VAL A 94 -4.91 -4.61 20.93
C VAL A 94 -4.49 -4.47 19.48
N GLN A 95 -4.02 -5.57 18.89
CA GLN A 95 -3.87 -5.69 17.46
C GLN A 95 -5.26 -5.35 16.94
N THR A 96 -5.41 -4.13 16.44
CA THR A 96 -6.53 -3.77 15.59
C THR A 96 -6.62 -4.92 14.58
N PRO A 97 -7.77 -5.61 14.50
CA PRO A 97 -7.91 -6.75 13.59
C PRO A 97 -7.38 -6.29 12.24
N ALA A 98 -6.50 -7.08 11.62
CA ALA A 98 -6.05 -6.80 10.27
C ALA A 98 -7.31 -6.64 9.40
N GLU A 99 -7.60 -5.40 9.01
CA GLU A 99 -8.84 -5.05 8.29
C GLU A 99 -8.85 -5.68 6.89
N LEU A 100 -7.66 -6.09 6.43
CA LEU A 100 -7.36 -6.80 5.20
C LEU A 100 -7.12 -8.29 5.48
N ALA A 101 -7.76 -9.15 4.71
CA ALA A 101 -7.51 -10.59 4.67
C ALA A 101 -6.27 -10.87 3.81
N ILE A 102 -5.09 -10.66 4.40
CA ILE A 102 -3.80 -10.99 3.76
C ILE A 102 -3.35 -12.37 4.23
N ASP A 103 -3.39 -13.35 3.32
CA ASP A 103 -2.82 -14.68 3.50
C ASP A 103 -1.53 -14.79 2.68
N LEU A 104 -0.54 -14.01 3.09
CA LEU A 104 0.78 -13.97 2.48
C LEU A 104 1.78 -14.68 3.40
N GLY A 105 2.41 -15.73 2.87
CA GLY A 105 3.46 -16.47 3.54
C GLY A 105 4.82 -16.23 2.90
N GLY A 106 5.88 -16.37 3.71
CA GLY A 106 7.24 -16.37 3.23
C GLY A 106 8.21 -15.62 4.13
N GLU A 107 9.34 -15.24 3.54
CA GLU A 107 10.43 -14.55 4.21
C GLU A 107 10.77 -13.24 3.49
N LEU A 108 11.11 -12.21 4.28
CA LEU A 108 11.71 -10.96 3.84
C LEU A 108 13.04 -10.82 4.58
N ASN A 109 14.14 -10.78 3.82
CA ASN A 109 15.50 -10.77 4.35
C ASN A 109 15.78 -11.93 5.35
N GLY A 110 15.25 -13.12 5.08
CA GLY A 110 15.42 -14.32 5.90
C GLY A 110 14.65 -14.32 7.21
N GLN A 111 13.74 -13.36 7.41
CA GLN A 111 12.83 -13.30 8.55
C GLN A 111 11.41 -13.56 8.06
N PRO A 112 10.56 -14.27 8.84
CA PRO A 112 9.14 -14.41 8.51
C PRO A 112 8.51 -13.03 8.27
N PHE A 113 7.79 -12.90 7.17
CA PHE A 113 7.08 -11.68 6.81
C PHE A 113 5.58 -11.94 6.79
N ARG A 114 4.84 -11.23 7.64
CA ARG A 114 3.38 -11.35 7.74
C ARG A 114 2.76 -9.95 7.73
N PRO A 115 2.57 -9.35 6.56
CA PRO A 115 2.03 -7.99 6.49
C PRO A 115 0.59 -7.95 7.01
N GLN A 116 0.27 -6.90 7.78
CA GLN A 116 -1.10 -6.61 8.25
C GLN A 116 -1.74 -5.47 7.46
N GLN A 117 -0.93 -4.68 6.76
CA GLN A 117 -1.37 -3.55 5.95
C GLN A 117 -0.92 -3.75 4.49
N GLY A 118 -1.78 -3.33 3.56
CA GLY A 118 -1.53 -3.41 2.12
C GLY A 118 -2.25 -2.31 1.37
N GLU A 119 -1.52 -1.60 0.49
CA GLU A 119 -2.09 -0.57 -0.39
C GLU A 119 -1.47 -0.65 -1.79
N LEU A 120 -2.23 -0.30 -2.82
CA LEU A 120 -1.74 -0.03 -4.18
C LEU A 120 -2.33 1.31 -4.63
N ILE A 121 -1.51 2.36 -4.53
CA ILE A 121 -1.92 3.74 -4.80
C ILE A 121 -0.88 4.38 -5.71
N ASP A 122 -1.33 5.14 -6.72
CA ASP A 122 -0.45 5.85 -7.67
C ASP A 122 0.61 4.95 -8.32
N GLY A 123 0.28 3.67 -8.53
CA GLY A 123 1.19 2.67 -9.09
C GLY A 123 2.25 2.14 -8.12
N VAL A 124 2.14 2.40 -6.82
CA VAL A 124 3.04 1.86 -5.80
C VAL A 124 2.27 0.89 -4.91
N LEU A 125 2.64 -0.39 -4.98
CA LEU A 125 2.16 -1.43 -4.07
C LEU A 125 3.02 -1.40 -2.81
N VAL A 126 2.41 -1.32 -1.64
CA VAL A 126 3.10 -1.39 -0.34
C VAL A 126 2.47 -2.47 0.50
N LEU A 127 3.28 -3.36 1.05
CA LEU A 127 2.91 -4.33 2.09
C LEU A 127 3.75 -4.05 3.32
N ARG A 128 3.10 -3.91 4.48
CA ARG A 128 3.76 -3.51 5.72
C ARG A 128 3.44 -4.46 6.88
N GLU A 129 4.49 -4.81 7.62
CA GLU A 129 4.43 -5.49 8.90
C GLU A 129 4.90 -4.54 10.01
N GLY A 130 4.05 -4.31 11.01
CA GLY A 130 4.31 -3.39 12.14
C GLY A 130 3.24 -2.31 12.30
N LEU A 131 3.25 -1.63 13.45
CA LEU A 131 2.28 -0.59 13.82
C LEU A 131 2.74 0.81 13.40
N ASP A 132 1.76 1.68 13.15
CA ASP A 132 1.71 2.98 12.44
C ASP A 132 2.88 3.99 12.56
N PHE A 133 3.88 3.80 13.42
CA PHE A 133 5.02 4.73 13.55
C PHE A 133 6.37 4.16 13.08
N PHE A 134 6.57 2.84 13.13
CA PHE A 134 7.77 2.19 12.61
C PHE A 134 7.40 0.85 11.98
N ALA A 135 7.40 0.79 10.65
CA ALA A 135 7.34 -0.48 9.94
C ALA A 135 8.55 -1.32 10.34
N LEU A 136 8.31 -2.51 10.89
CA LEU A 136 9.39 -3.45 11.18
C LEU A 136 9.96 -3.99 9.87
N ARG A 137 9.06 -4.27 8.91
CA ARG A 137 9.39 -4.72 7.56
C ARG A 137 8.36 -4.15 6.58
N GLU A 138 8.84 -3.69 5.44
CA GLU A 138 8.03 -3.15 4.37
C GLU A 138 8.56 -3.63 3.02
N LEU A 139 7.63 -4.01 2.14
CA LEU A 139 7.87 -4.28 0.74
C LEU A 139 7.15 -3.20 -0.06
N SER A 140 7.88 -2.54 -0.96
CA SER A 140 7.34 -1.58 -1.91
C SER A 140 7.63 -2.04 -3.33
N ILE A 141 6.63 -2.02 -4.21
CA ILE A 141 6.77 -2.33 -5.63
C ILE A 141 6.19 -1.17 -6.43
N ARG A 142 7.06 -0.41 -7.10
CA ARG A 142 6.67 0.65 -8.02
C ARG A 142 6.42 0.07 -9.40
N LEU A 143 5.17 0.07 -9.83
CA LEU A 143 4.76 -0.33 -11.17
C LEU A 143 5.18 0.74 -12.20
N PRO A 144 5.53 0.34 -13.44
CA PRO A 144 5.98 1.26 -14.49
C PRO A 144 4.89 2.21 -14.99
N GLN A 145 3.62 1.87 -14.79
CA GLN A 145 2.47 2.70 -15.11
C GLN A 145 1.48 2.68 -13.94
N PRO A 146 0.84 3.83 -13.62
CA PRO A 146 -0.25 3.85 -12.66
C PRO A 146 -1.40 2.99 -13.21
N VAL A 147 -1.97 2.15 -12.34
CA VAL A 147 -3.04 1.22 -12.71
C VAL A 147 -4.31 1.63 -11.98
N ASP A 148 -5.40 1.76 -12.72
CA ASP A 148 -6.72 2.06 -12.17
C ASP A 148 -7.67 0.93 -12.55
N GLY A 149 -7.71 -0.14 -11.74
CA GLY A 149 -8.51 -1.34 -11.99
C GLY A 149 -7.74 -2.64 -11.74
N ALA A 150 -8.05 -3.67 -12.52
CA ALA A 150 -7.38 -4.97 -12.41
C ALA A 150 -5.90 -4.84 -12.76
N VAL A 151 -5.05 -5.48 -11.98
CA VAL A 151 -3.58 -5.44 -12.11
C VAL A 151 -3.11 -6.82 -12.47
N ARG A 152 -2.46 -6.95 -13.62
CA ARG A 152 -1.77 -8.18 -14.00
C ARG A 152 -0.34 -7.87 -14.40
N VAL A 153 0.61 -8.43 -13.67
CA VAL A 153 2.04 -8.21 -13.89
C VAL A 153 2.75 -9.55 -13.77
N ASP A 154 3.49 -9.90 -14.80
CA ASP A 154 4.31 -11.11 -14.88
C ASP A 154 5.73 -10.68 -15.27
N VAL A 155 6.71 -10.93 -14.40
CA VAL A 155 8.12 -10.59 -14.61
C VAL A 155 8.97 -11.81 -14.28
N LEU A 156 9.87 -12.15 -15.20
CA LEU A 156 10.89 -13.18 -15.02
C LEU A 156 12.29 -12.56 -14.87
N PRO A 157 13.26 -13.28 -14.29
CA PRO A 157 14.58 -12.72 -13.97
C PRO A 157 15.37 -12.21 -15.18
N GLN A 158 15.10 -12.74 -16.38
CA GLN A 158 15.79 -12.39 -17.62
C GLN A 158 15.09 -11.28 -18.42
N ASP A 159 13.91 -10.85 -17.97
CA ASP A 159 13.17 -9.80 -18.65
C ASP A 159 13.93 -8.48 -18.57
N SER A 160 13.70 -7.62 -19.55
CA SER A 160 14.38 -6.34 -19.68
C SER A 160 13.42 -5.26 -20.18
N GLY A 161 13.78 -3.99 -19.95
CA GLY A 161 12.95 -2.84 -20.28
C GLY A 161 12.42 -2.15 -19.03
N ASN A 162 11.22 -1.57 -19.14
CA ASN A 162 10.57 -0.83 -18.06
C ASN A 162 9.86 -1.80 -17.11
N LEU A 163 10.63 -2.42 -16.21
CA LEU A 163 10.14 -3.37 -15.20
C LEU A 163 9.76 -2.63 -13.90
N PRO A 164 8.92 -3.24 -13.06
CA PRO A 164 8.67 -2.74 -11.72
C PRO A 164 9.97 -2.58 -10.90
N GLU A 165 9.97 -1.62 -9.98
CA GLU A 165 11.08 -1.44 -9.04
C GLU A 165 10.65 -2.00 -7.69
N VAL A 166 11.38 -3.00 -7.19
CA VAL A 166 11.13 -3.64 -5.91
C VAL A 166 12.05 -3.05 -4.87
N GLU A 167 11.49 -2.57 -3.76
CA GLU A 167 12.21 -2.05 -2.62
C GLU A 167 11.81 -2.80 -1.36
N LEU A 168 12.80 -3.22 -0.59
CA LEU A 168 12.66 -3.84 0.72
C LEU A 168 13.16 -2.85 1.75
N SER A 169 12.40 -2.65 2.83
CA SER A 169 12.80 -1.86 3.98
C SER A 169 12.61 -2.68 5.24
N TRP A 170 13.60 -2.72 6.14
CA TRP A 170 13.47 -3.43 7.40
C TRP A 170 14.28 -2.76 8.52
N LEU A 171 13.78 -2.88 9.74
CA LEU A 171 14.44 -2.39 10.94
C LEU A 171 15.03 -3.58 11.72
N LEU A 172 16.34 -3.56 11.97
CA LEU A 172 16.99 -4.53 12.85
C LEU A 172 16.83 -4.11 14.31
N PRO A 173 16.69 -5.04 15.28
CA PRO A 173 16.48 -4.70 16.69
C PRO A 173 17.55 -3.80 17.32
N GLU A 174 18.76 -3.79 16.76
CA GLU A 174 19.92 -3.05 17.24
C GLU A 174 20.11 -1.70 16.52
N GLN A 175 19.24 -1.37 15.56
CA GLN A 175 19.34 -0.17 14.73
C GLN A 175 18.16 0.77 14.99
N ASP A 176 18.45 2.07 14.99
CA ASP A 176 17.43 3.13 15.13
C ASP A 176 16.80 3.53 13.79
N LEU A 177 17.41 3.14 12.67
CA LEU A 177 16.97 3.50 11.31
C LEU A 177 16.80 2.24 10.45
N PRO A 178 15.78 2.21 9.57
CA PRO A 178 15.58 1.07 8.69
C PRO A 178 16.64 1.02 7.58
N GLU A 179 17.02 -0.18 7.19
CA GLU A 179 17.81 -0.43 5.99
C GLU A 179 16.89 -0.65 4.79
N ALA A 180 17.21 0.00 3.66
CA ALA A 180 16.52 -0.19 2.40
C ALA A 180 17.41 -0.89 1.36
N ARG A 181 16.81 -1.78 0.56
CA ARG A 181 17.44 -2.39 -0.63
C ARG A 181 16.48 -2.36 -1.80
N ARG A 182 17.00 -1.99 -2.97
CA ARG A 182 16.22 -1.76 -4.17
C ARG A 182 16.73 -2.61 -5.32
N LEU A 183 15.80 -3.18 -6.07
CA LEU A 183 16.04 -4.06 -7.21
C LEU A 183 15.17 -3.61 -8.38
N SER A 184 15.81 -3.32 -9.51
CA SER A 184 15.12 -3.00 -10.76
C SER A 184 15.01 -4.20 -11.72
N ARG A 185 15.66 -5.33 -11.40
CA ARG A 185 15.71 -6.53 -12.26
C ARG A 185 16.20 -7.78 -11.51
N GLY A 186 16.12 -8.93 -12.18
CA GLY A 186 16.68 -10.19 -11.69
C GLY A 186 15.83 -10.89 -10.63
N TYR A 187 14.56 -10.54 -10.54
CA TYR A 187 13.58 -11.12 -9.64
C TYR A 187 12.43 -11.75 -10.46
N THR A 188 11.64 -12.59 -9.80
CA THR A 188 10.36 -13.07 -10.34
C THR A 188 9.24 -12.35 -9.60
N LEU A 189 8.29 -11.78 -10.35
CA LEU A 189 7.09 -11.16 -9.80
C LEU A 189 5.87 -11.64 -10.59
N HIS A 190 4.87 -12.11 -9.87
CA HIS A 190 3.54 -12.37 -10.41
C HIS A 190 2.51 -11.66 -9.53
N LEU A 191 1.70 -10.83 -10.16
CA LEU A 191 0.55 -10.15 -9.56
C LEU A 191 -0.66 -10.41 -10.46
N ASP A 192 -1.74 -10.93 -9.88
CA ASP A 192 -3.06 -10.96 -10.52
C ASP A 192 -4.09 -10.48 -9.49
N LEU A 193 -4.42 -9.19 -9.54
CA LEU A 193 -5.29 -8.52 -8.58
C LEU A 193 -6.55 -8.04 -9.28
N GLN A 194 -7.70 -8.37 -8.70
CA GLN A 194 -9.01 -8.00 -9.21
C GLN A 194 -9.67 -6.95 -8.29
N PRO A 195 -10.34 -5.92 -8.85
CA PRO A 195 -11.06 -4.94 -8.05
C PRO A 195 -12.20 -5.58 -7.28
N GLN A 196 -12.28 -5.26 -5.99
CA GLN A 196 -13.40 -5.61 -5.13
C GLN A 196 -13.93 -4.33 -4.48
N ALA A 197 -15.25 -4.13 -4.56
CA ALA A 197 -15.89 -3.01 -3.88
C ALA A 197 -15.72 -3.13 -2.35
N PRO A 198 -15.65 -2.00 -1.61
CA PRO A 198 -15.73 -0.62 -2.10
C PRO A 198 -14.40 -0.07 -2.66
N ASN A 199 -13.26 -0.41 -2.06
CA ASN A 199 -11.95 0.20 -2.38
C ASN A 199 -10.79 -0.80 -2.39
N ARG A 200 -11.04 -2.08 -2.65
CA ARG A 200 -10.04 -3.13 -2.46
C ARG A 200 -9.57 -3.74 -3.78
N LEU A 201 -8.38 -4.32 -3.74
CA LEU A 201 -7.82 -5.19 -4.76
C LEU A 201 -7.46 -6.51 -4.11
N VAL A 202 -7.97 -7.60 -4.66
CA VAL A 202 -7.75 -8.94 -4.12
C VAL A 202 -7.21 -9.85 -5.19
N GLY A 203 -6.19 -10.63 -4.84
CA GLY A 203 -5.74 -11.71 -5.70
C GLY A 203 -4.37 -12.26 -5.35
N ASP A 204 -3.75 -12.89 -6.33
CA ASP A 204 -2.54 -13.68 -6.15
C ASP A 204 -1.30 -12.80 -6.21
N PHE A 205 -0.38 -13.06 -5.29
CA PHE A 205 0.89 -12.38 -5.14
C PHE A 205 2.00 -13.41 -5.04
N HIS A 206 3.04 -13.25 -5.86
CA HIS A 206 4.25 -14.05 -5.77
C HIS A 206 5.48 -13.20 -6.12
N LEU A 207 6.45 -13.16 -5.22
CA LEU A 207 7.72 -12.44 -5.38
C LEU A 207 8.88 -13.33 -4.91
N VAL A 208 9.86 -13.53 -5.79
CA VAL A 208 11.10 -14.23 -5.45
C VAL A 208 12.29 -13.39 -5.88
N LEU A 209 13.16 -13.08 -4.92
CA LEU A 209 14.37 -12.30 -5.17
C LEU A 209 15.61 -13.20 -5.29
N PRO A 210 16.74 -12.69 -5.82
CA PRO A 210 17.99 -13.45 -5.82
C PRO A 210 18.38 -13.97 -4.43
N PRO A 211 19.05 -15.14 -4.33
CA PRO A 211 19.32 -15.82 -3.05
C PRO A 211 19.99 -14.96 -1.97
N ARG A 212 20.80 -13.97 -2.37
CA ARG A 212 21.48 -13.03 -1.46
C ARG A 212 20.52 -12.21 -0.59
N PHE A 213 19.27 -12.03 -1.04
CA PHE A 213 18.24 -11.26 -0.33
C PHE A 213 17.36 -12.12 0.56
N LYS A 214 17.46 -13.46 0.49
CA LYS A 214 16.64 -14.39 1.30
C LYS A 214 15.16 -13.98 1.37
N THR A 215 14.59 -13.62 0.22
CA THR A 215 13.23 -13.09 0.14
C THR A 215 12.43 -13.90 -0.87
N SER A 216 11.37 -14.51 -0.38
CA SER A 216 10.41 -15.30 -1.16
C SER A 216 9.06 -15.16 -0.49
N LEU A 217 8.10 -14.59 -1.20
CA LEU A 217 6.77 -14.28 -0.71
C LEU A 217 5.74 -14.85 -1.67
N SER A 218 4.71 -15.51 -1.15
CA SER A 218 3.67 -16.13 -1.96
C SER A 218 2.37 -16.24 -1.19
N GLY A 219 1.25 -16.01 -1.87
CA GLY A 219 -0.07 -16.18 -1.29
C GLY A 219 -1.08 -15.22 -1.88
N ARG A 220 -2.12 -14.96 -1.11
CA ARG A 220 -3.21 -14.07 -1.50
C ARG A 220 -3.14 -12.78 -0.70
N VAL A 221 -3.25 -11.65 -1.39
CA VAL A 221 -3.24 -10.32 -0.76
C VAL A 221 -4.55 -9.61 -0.99
N GLU A 222 -4.89 -8.77 -0.01
CA GLU A 222 -5.95 -7.77 -0.11
C GLU A 222 -5.29 -6.41 0.13
N LEU A 223 -5.48 -5.47 -0.80
CA LEU A 223 -4.84 -4.16 -0.81
C LEU A 223 -5.91 -3.08 -0.92
N TYR A 224 -5.70 -1.95 -0.24
CA TYR A 224 -6.50 -0.75 -0.48
C TYR A 224 -6.08 -0.02 -1.76
N ARG A 225 -7.05 0.50 -2.50
CA ARG A 225 -6.87 1.32 -3.71
C ARG A 225 -6.77 2.82 -3.41
N ASP A 226 -7.20 3.20 -2.21
CA ASP A 226 -7.18 4.55 -1.70
C ASP A 226 -6.87 4.49 -0.19
N ARG A 227 -6.63 5.64 0.43
CA ARG A 227 -6.45 5.75 1.89
C ARG A 227 -7.74 6.20 2.58
N LEU A 228 -8.88 5.92 1.96
CA LEU A 228 -10.18 6.23 2.53
C LEU A 228 -10.59 5.08 3.44
N ARG A 229 -11.10 5.45 4.61
CA ARG A 229 -11.73 4.49 5.52
C ARG A 229 -13.19 4.34 5.12
N TYR A 230 -13.72 3.12 5.13
CA TYR A 230 -15.11 2.84 4.80
C TYR A 230 -15.84 2.25 6.01
N VAL A 231 -17.09 2.68 6.22
CA VAL A 231 -18.04 2.15 7.20
C VAL A 231 -19.36 1.96 6.47
N ASP A 232 -19.94 0.76 6.53
CA ASP A 232 -21.18 0.40 5.84
C ASP A 232 -21.15 0.73 4.32
N ASP A 233 -20.03 0.39 3.65
CA ASP A 233 -19.74 0.68 2.24
C ASP A 233 -19.74 2.18 1.85
N GLN A 234 -19.75 3.09 2.83
CA GLN A 234 -19.61 4.52 2.62
C GLN A 234 -18.30 5.04 3.20
N VAL A 235 -17.75 6.10 2.59
CA VAL A 235 -16.54 6.75 3.10
C VAL A 235 -16.82 7.34 4.49
N ASP A 236 -16.01 6.96 5.47
CA ASP A 236 -16.08 7.49 6.83
C ASP A 236 -15.48 8.90 6.87
N THR A 237 -16.32 9.89 6.63
CA THR A 237 -15.95 11.32 6.67
C THR A 237 -15.54 11.79 8.07
N ARG A 238 -15.69 10.96 9.12
CA ARG A 238 -15.26 11.30 10.50
C ARG A 238 -13.78 11.00 10.74
N TYR A 239 -13.14 10.21 9.88
CA TYR A 239 -11.72 9.89 10.02
C TYR A 239 -10.84 11.08 9.61
N ASP A 240 -9.93 11.48 10.50
CA ASP A 240 -9.01 12.57 10.26
C ASP A 240 -7.84 12.13 9.38
N SER A 241 -8.04 12.19 8.07
CA SER A 241 -6.98 11.97 7.08
C SER A 241 -7.03 13.01 5.98
N ARG A 242 -5.86 13.24 5.36
CA ARG A 242 -5.74 14.12 4.19
C ARG A 242 -6.65 13.64 3.05
N ASP A 243 -6.74 12.32 2.87
CA ASP A 243 -7.54 11.70 1.82
C ASP A 243 -9.05 11.85 2.09
N THR A 244 -9.49 11.74 3.34
CA THR A 244 -10.88 12.05 3.72
C THR A 244 -11.23 13.50 3.36
N VAL A 245 -10.35 14.45 3.70
CA VAL A 245 -10.55 15.87 3.33
C VAL A 245 -10.55 16.05 1.81
N ALA A 246 -9.63 15.37 1.09
CA ALA A 246 -9.60 15.38 -0.37
C ALA A 246 -10.91 14.89 -0.98
N HIS A 247 -11.45 13.79 -0.47
CA HIS A 247 -12.72 13.22 -0.91
C HIS A 247 -13.87 14.21 -0.70
N VAL A 248 -14.00 14.79 0.50
CA VAL A 248 -15.04 15.78 0.82
C VAL A 248 -14.94 17.02 -0.07
N VAL A 249 -13.72 17.51 -0.31
CA VAL A 249 -13.48 18.66 -1.19
C VAL A 249 -13.79 18.33 -2.64
N GLN A 250 -13.37 17.16 -3.12
CA GLN A 250 -13.64 16.73 -4.50
C GLN A 250 -15.14 16.60 -4.76
N ASP A 251 -15.88 15.95 -3.87
CA ASP A 251 -17.34 15.86 -3.94
C ASP A 251 -18.00 17.25 -3.96
N TYR A 252 -17.57 18.15 -3.08
CA TYR A 252 -18.04 19.54 -3.07
C TYR A 252 -17.77 20.27 -4.39
N LEU A 253 -16.57 20.16 -4.95
CA LEU A 253 -16.24 20.79 -6.24
C LEU A 253 -17.08 20.21 -7.38
N GLN A 254 -17.28 18.90 -7.39
CA GLN A 254 -18.13 18.24 -8.39
C GLN A 254 -19.57 18.77 -8.35
N ARG A 255 -20.14 18.89 -7.15
CA ARG A 255 -21.50 19.43 -6.94
C ARG A 255 -21.57 20.93 -7.25
N ARG A 256 -20.60 21.72 -6.78
CA ARG A 256 -20.53 23.18 -7.00
C ARG A 256 -20.50 23.56 -8.47
N PHE A 257 -19.70 22.84 -9.27
CA PHE A 257 -19.54 23.11 -10.70
C PHE A 257 -20.45 22.24 -11.58
N ALA A 258 -21.34 21.46 -10.96
CA ALA A 258 -22.26 20.54 -11.63
C ALA A 258 -21.55 19.62 -12.66
N THR A 259 -20.34 19.17 -12.36
CA THR A 259 -19.49 18.36 -13.26
C THR A 259 -18.76 17.28 -12.49
N ARG A 260 -18.59 16.10 -13.09
CA ARG A 260 -17.72 15.05 -12.54
C ARG A 260 -16.26 15.21 -12.93
N ASP A 261 -15.98 16.08 -13.88
CA ASP A 261 -14.63 16.30 -14.40
C ASP A 261 -13.86 17.25 -13.48
N VAL A 262 -13.50 16.75 -12.30
CA VAL A 262 -12.59 17.39 -11.36
C VAL A 262 -11.33 16.54 -11.30
N ARG A 263 -10.20 17.09 -11.74
CA ARG A 263 -8.90 16.41 -11.82
C ARG A 263 -7.83 17.22 -11.13
N GLU A 264 -6.71 16.57 -10.83
CA GLU A 264 -5.52 17.22 -10.24
C GLU A 264 -5.83 18.05 -8.98
N LEU A 265 -6.71 17.54 -8.10
CA LEU A 265 -7.00 18.19 -6.83
C LEU A 265 -5.74 18.26 -5.97
N LYS A 266 -5.28 19.47 -5.67
CA LYS A 266 -4.11 19.74 -4.84
C LYS A 266 -4.55 20.44 -3.56
N LEU A 267 -4.28 19.79 -2.44
CA LEU A 267 -4.47 20.35 -1.11
C LEU A 267 -3.14 20.89 -0.58
N PRO A 268 -3.13 21.98 0.20
CA PRO A 268 -1.93 22.45 0.88
C PRO A 268 -1.53 21.44 1.96
N VAL A 269 -0.32 21.54 2.50
CA VAL A 269 0.05 20.74 3.69
C VAL A 269 -0.66 21.34 4.90
N PHE A 270 -1.37 20.50 5.65
CA PHE A 270 -2.09 20.92 6.86
C PHE A 270 -1.98 19.85 7.95
N THR A 271 -2.32 20.26 9.17
CA THR A 271 -2.43 19.38 10.34
C THR A 271 -3.79 19.59 10.97
N PHE A 272 -4.36 18.55 11.58
CA PHE A 272 -5.63 18.64 12.28
C PHE A 272 -5.41 19.34 13.61
N LYS A 273 -5.87 20.59 13.72
CA LYS A 273 -5.86 21.38 14.96
C LYS A 273 -7.30 21.71 15.36
N GLY A 274 -8.03 20.68 15.78
CA GLY A 274 -9.46 20.77 16.13
C GLY A 274 -10.39 20.50 14.95
N ASP A 275 -11.61 21.02 15.04
CA ASP A 275 -12.74 20.65 14.15
C ASP A 275 -12.91 21.59 12.94
N THR A 276 -11.94 22.46 12.64
CA THR A 276 -12.04 23.42 11.53
C THR A 276 -10.76 23.43 10.69
N LEU A 277 -10.91 23.53 9.37
CA LEU A 277 -9.79 23.67 8.43
C LEU A 277 -10.08 24.76 7.42
N GLU A 278 -9.12 25.65 7.18
CA GLU A 278 -9.16 26.61 6.08
C GLU A 278 -8.05 26.27 5.09
N LEU A 279 -8.42 25.99 3.84
CA LEU A 279 -7.52 25.50 2.80
C LEU A 279 -7.65 26.35 1.54
N GLN A 280 -6.53 26.66 0.90
CA GLN A 280 -6.51 27.12 -0.49
C GLN A 280 -6.31 25.92 -1.39
N VAL A 281 -7.30 25.61 -2.22
CA VAL A 281 -7.34 24.37 -3.00
C VAL A 281 -7.23 24.70 -4.48
N ASP A 282 -6.34 23.99 -5.18
CA ASP A 282 -6.21 24.09 -6.62
C ASP A 282 -6.76 22.81 -7.28
N ALA A 283 -7.53 22.95 -8.36
CA ALA A 283 -8.05 21.80 -9.12
C ALA A 283 -8.27 22.18 -10.59
N GLN A 284 -8.26 21.19 -11.49
CA GLN A 284 -8.78 21.34 -12.85
C GLN A 284 -10.26 20.92 -12.87
N VAL A 285 -11.16 21.85 -13.15
CA VAL A 285 -12.59 21.63 -13.21
C VAL A 285 -13.10 21.89 -14.62
N ALA A 286 -13.63 20.85 -15.29
CA ALA A 286 -14.05 20.91 -16.69
C ALA A 286 -12.98 21.54 -17.61
N GLY A 287 -11.70 21.19 -17.39
CA GLY A 287 -10.55 21.69 -18.13
C GLY A 287 -10.09 23.10 -17.76
N ARG A 288 -10.66 23.75 -16.74
CA ARG A 288 -10.25 25.07 -16.24
C ARG A 288 -9.52 24.93 -14.91
N SER A 289 -8.38 25.61 -14.76
CA SER A 289 -7.69 25.69 -13.48
C SER A 289 -8.44 26.64 -12.54
N GLU A 290 -8.90 26.10 -11.42
CA GLU A 290 -9.61 26.81 -10.37
C GLU A 290 -8.75 26.80 -9.09
N SER A 291 -8.71 27.94 -8.40
CA SER A 291 -8.07 28.09 -7.09
C SER A 291 -9.07 28.72 -6.14
N LEU A 292 -9.44 28.01 -5.08
CA LEU A 292 -10.59 28.35 -4.24
C LEU A 292 -10.24 28.27 -2.75
N PRO A 293 -10.61 29.30 -1.96
CA PRO A 293 -10.62 29.18 -0.51
C PRO A 293 -11.78 28.27 -0.10
N ILE A 294 -11.48 27.21 0.65
CA ILE A 294 -12.45 26.27 1.20
C ILE A 294 -12.28 26.20 2.71
N ARG A 295 -13.39 26.40 3.42
CA ARG A 295 -13.48 26.14 4.86
C ARG A 295 -14.20 24.83 5.08
N LEU A 296 -13.64 23.97 5.91
CA LEU A 296 -14.27 22.74 6.37
C LEU A 296 -14.50 22.81 7.87
N HIS A 297 -15.56 22.15 8.31
CA HIS A 297 -15.87 21.93 9.70
C HIS A 297 -16.21 20.46 9.93
N LYS A 298 -15.76 19.91 11.05
CA LYS A 298 -16.07 18.55 11.47
C LYS A 298 -17.22 18.58 12.48
N ARG A 299 -18.22 17.74 12.27
CA ARG A 299 -19.28 17.50 13.26
C ARG A 299 -19.17 16.06 13.78
N PRO A 300 -19.33 15.81 15.10
CA PRO A 300 -19.16 14.48 15.67
C PRO A 300 -19.95 13.36 14.96
N GLU A 301 -21.19 13.67 14.54
CA GLU A 301 -22.08 12.68 13.93
C GLU A 301 -21.97 12.59 12.39
N HIS A 302 -21.50 13.65 11.73
CA HIS A 302 -21.54 13.76 10.25
C HIS A 302 -20.15 13.85 9.60
N GLY A 303 -19.08 13.94 10.41
CA GLY A 303 -17.71 14.05 9.93
C GLY A 303 -17.38 15.42 9.34
N TRP A 304 -16.35 15.46 8.50
CA TRP A 304 -15.90 16.64 7.77
C TRP A 304 -16.92 17.05 6.70
N ALA A 305 -17.25 18.34 6.66
CA ALA A 305 -18.11 18.94 5.65
C ALA A 305 -17.61 20.35 5.28
N VAL A 306 -17.83 20.77 4.02
CA VAL A 306 -17.52 22.13 3.58
C VAL A 306 -18.53 23.11 4.19
N GLU A 307 -18.04 24.20 4.76
CA GLU A 307 -18.86 25.26 5.34
C GLU A 307 -19.65 25.98 4.24
N GLY A 308 -20.97 26.13 4.45
CA GLY A 308 -21.84 26.81 3.49
C GLY A 308 -22.17 26.03 2.22
N ASP A 309 -21.91 24.72 2.20
CA ASP A 309 -22.31 23.85 1.09
C ASP A 309 -23.84 23.79 0.96
N ARG A 310 -24.34 24.17 -0.23
CA ARG A 310 -25.76 24.18 -0.61
C ARG A 310 -26.00 23.50 -1.95
N PHE A 311 -24.99 22.83 -2.50
CA PHE A 311 -25.05 22.30 -3.85
C PHE A 311 -25.66 20.90 -3.83
N PRO A 312 -26.68 20.62 -4.68
CA PRO A 312 -27.35 19.33 -4.68
C PRO A 312 -26.42 18.22 -5.18
N ALA A 313 -26.71 16.97 -4.77
CA ALA A 313 -26.01 15.80 -5.26
C ALA A 313 -26.13 15.67 -6.79
N LEU A 314 -25.04 15.29 -7.45
CA LEU A 314 -25.05 15.04 -8.88
C LEU A 314 -25.96 13.82 -9.19
N PRO A 315 -26.74 13.86 -10.28
CA PRO A 315 -27.58 12.73 -10.67
C PRO A 315 -26.72 11.47 -10.85
N ALA A 316 -27.09 10.37 -10.20
CA ALA A 316 -26.35 9.11 -10.31
C ALA A 316 -26.10 8.77 -11.78
N VAL A 317 -24.86 8.39 -12.13
CA VAL A 317 -24.63 7.76 -13.42
C VAL A 317 -25.39 6.44 -13.35
N VAL A 318 -26.54 6.37 -14.01
CA VAL A 318 -27.16 5.07 -14.28
C VAL A 318 -26.12 4.34 -15.11
N ALA A 319 -25.37 3.44 -14.47
CA ALA A 319 -24.63 2.42 -15.19
C ALA A 319 -25.67 1.79 -16.11
N ARG A 320 -25.53 2.01 -17.41
CA ARG A 320 -26.37 1.34 -18.39
C ARG A 320 -26.20 -0.14 -18.08
N GLN A 321 -27.22 -0.73 -17.47
CA GLN A 321 -27.40 -2.17 -17.49
C GLN A 321 -27.17 -2.58 -18.94
N PRO A 322 -26.44 -3.67 -19.21
CA PRO A 322 -26.39 -4.22 -20.55
C PRO A 322 -27.84 -4.47 -20.94
N ALA A 323 -28.39 -3.58 -21.78
CA ALA A 323 -29.71 -3.76 -22.30
C ALA A 323 -29.67 -5.13 -22.96
N GLN A 324 -30.55 -6.03 -22.49
CA GLN A 324 -30.91 -7.21 -23.24
C GLN A 324 -31.08 -6.76 -24.68
N GLN A 325 -30.32 -7.38 -25.58
CA GLN A 325 -30.32 -7.08 -27.01
C GLN A 325 -31.73 -7.24 -27.53
N ALA A 326 -32.48 -6.13 -27.54
CA ALA A 326 -33.55 -5.93 -28.48
C ALA A 326 -32.85 -5.78 -29.83
N GLU A 327 -33.06 -6.79 -30.66
CA GLU A 327 -32.66 -6.85 -32.05
C GLU A 327 -33.21 -5.64 -32.79
N VAL A 328 -32.36 -4.63 -32.99
CA VAL A 328 -32.66 -3.48 -33.84
C VAL A 328 -31.66 -3.49 -34.99
N ALA A 329 -32.23 -3.56 -36.18
CA ALA A 329 -31.55 -3.56 -37.48
C ALA A 329 -30.51 -2.43 -37.59
N PRO A 330 -29.42 -2.64 -38.34
CA PRO A 330 -28.29 -1.73 -38.35
C PRO A 330 -28.64 -0.46 -39.12
N VAL A 331 -28.71 0.66 -38.40
CA VAL A 331 -28.47 1.98 -38.98
C VAL A 331 -27.01 2.31 -38.74
N GLU A 332 -26.29 2.52 -39.84
CA GLU A 332 -24.92 3.01 -39.82
C GLU A 332 -24.84 4.37 -39.13
N GLU A 333 -24.02 4.48 -38.09
CA GLU A 333 -23.32 5.73 -37.83
C GLU A 333 -21.94 5.46 -37.21
N ARG A 334 -20.92 5.80 -37.99
CA ARG A 334 -19.50 5.72 -37.65
C ARG A 334 -19.19 6.66 -36.50
N LEU A 335 -18.45 6.19 -35.49
CA LEU A 335 -17.40 6.96 -34.83
C LEU A 335 -16.34 6.01 -34.22
N SER A 336 -15.27 5.80 -34.99
CA SER A 336 -13.85 5.90 -34.58
C SER A 336 -13.40 5.37 -33.21
N ARG A 337 -12.90 4.13 -33.18
CA ARG A 337 -11.75 3.73 -32.35
C ARG A 337 -10.72 3.09 -33.29
N PRO A 338 -9.40 3.39 -33.18
CA PRO A 338 -8.41 2.65 -33.93
C PRO A 338 -8.34 1.25 -33.34
N VAL A 339 -9.04 0.32 -33.98
CA VAL A 339 -8.90 -1.10 -33.69
C VAL A 339 -7.50 -1.48 -34.15
N ASP A 340 -6.65 -1.88 -33.20
CA ASP A 340 -5.34 -2.47 -33.47
C ASP A 340 -5.49 -3.52 -34.57
N ARG A 341 -4.90 -3.23 -35.73
CA ARG A 341 -5.13 -4.01 -36.96
C ARG A 341 -4.51 -5.39 -36.84
N ARG A 342 -3.56 -5.59 -35.91
CA ARG A 342 -2.90 -6.88 -35.64
C ARG A 342 -3.88 -7.92 -35.09
N GLN A 343 -4.80 -7.51 -34.21
CA GLN A 343 -5.78 -8.41 -33.59
C GLN A 343 -6.75 -9.05 -34.59
N ARG A 344 -6.80 -8.49 -35.79
CA ARG A 344 -7.75 -8.81 -36.84
C ARG A 344 -7.06 -9.16 -38.16
N PHE A 345 -5.74 -9.31 -38.16
CA PHE A 345 -4.96 -9.58 -39.37
C PHE A 345 -4.98 -11.08 -39.70
N SER A 346 -5.20 -11.40 -40.97
CA SER A 346 -5.07 -12.76 -41.52
C SER A 346 -4.81 -12.68 -43.03
N LEU A 347 -4.18 -13.71 -43.59
CA LEU A 347 -3.89 -13.79 -45.02
C LEU A 347 -5.16 -13.65 -45.88
N ALA A 348 -6.26 -14.30 -45.48
CA ALA A 348 -7.55 -14.21 -46.17
C ALA A 348 -8.20 -12.82 -46.10
N ARG A 349 -7.83 -11.99 -45.12
CA ARG A 349 -8.30 -10.60 -45.02
C ARG A 349 -7.42 -9.65 -45.82
N LEU A 350 -6.11 -9.89 -45.84
CA LEU A 350 -5.17 -9.16 -46.71
C LEU A 350 -5.55 -9.32 -48.18
N GLN A 351 -5.91 -10.54 -48.61
CA GLN A 351 -6.37 -10.80 -49.98
C GLN A 351 -7.68 -10.10 -50.35
N ARG A 352 -8.60 -9.96 -49.38
CA ARG A 352 -9.90 -9.30 -49.61
C ARG A 352 -9.80 -7.79 -49.64
N ASN A 353 -8.91 -7.19 -48.86
CA ASN A 353 -8.77 -5.73 -48.75
C ASN A 353 -7.29 -5.29 -48.79
N PRO A 354 -6.55 -5.55 -49.88
CA PRO A 354 -5.10 -5.32 -49.93
C PRO A 354 -4.73 -3.84 -49.74
N GLU A 355 -5.58 -2.93 -50.23
CA GLU A 355 -5.36 -1.48 -50.12
C GLU A 355 -5.23 -0.99 -48.67
N GLN A 356 -5.92 -1.63 -47.72
CA GLN A 356 -5.90 -1.22 -46.31
C GLN A 356 -4.56 -1.53 -45.60
N TYR A 357 -3.73 -2.35 -46.22
CA TYR A 357 -2.48 -2.83 -45.64
C TYR A 357 -1.24 -2.40 -46.42
N ARG A 358 -1.40 -1.57 -47.47
CA ARG A 358 -0.27 -1.03 -48.24
C ARG A 358 0.70 -0.27 -47.34
N ASN A 359 1.98 -0.45 -47.64
CA ASN A 359 3.13 0.13 -46.97
C ASN A 359 3.30 -0.26 -45.48
N LEU A 360 2.51 -1.22 -44.96
CA LEU A 360 2.69 -1.73 -43.61
C LEU A 360 3.77 -2.80 -43.55
N SER A 361 4.56 -2.80 -42.48
CA SER A 361 5.59 -3.81 -42.26
C SER A 361 4.97 -5.16 -41.88
N MET A 362 5.39 -6.23 -42.57
CA MET A 362 4.91 -7.58 -42.36
C MET A 362 6.07 -8.57 -42.27
N ARG A 363 5.87 -9.62 -41.49
CA ARG A 363 6.74 -10.79 -41.44
C ARG A 363 6.03 -11.98 -42.06
N LEU A 364 6.61 -12.55 -43.10
CA LEU A 364 6.13 -13.71 -43.81
C LEU A 364 7.01 -14.92 -43.48
N SER A 365 6.39 -16.02 -43.09
CA SER A 365 7.06 -17.32 -42.86
C SER A 365 6.67 -18.29 -43.96
N ARG A 366 7.66 -18.84 -44.68
CA ARG A 366 7.42 -19.78 -45.79
C ARG A 366 7.21 -21.20 -45.27
N ALA A 367 6.37 -21.97 -45.96
CA ALA A 367 6.17 -23.39 -45.67
C ALA A 367 7.44 -24.23 -45.85
N SER A 368 8.33 -23.83 -46.75
CA SER A 368 9.65 -24.45 -46.98
C SER A 368 10.69 -24.15 -45.89
N GLY A 369 10.34 -23.38 -44.87
CA GLY A 369 11.27 -22.80 -43.91
C GLY A 369 11.87 -21.48 -44.40
N GLY A 370 12.04 -20.53 -43.48
CA GLY A 370 12.59 -19.19 -43.73
C GLY A 370 11.56 -18.07 -43.51
N THR A 371 12.03 -16.94 -42.98
CA THR A 371 11.22 -15.74 -42.71
C THR A 371 11.71 -14.56 -43.53
N VAL A 372 10.79 -13.81 -44.12
CA VAL A 372 11.06 -12.58 -44.86
C VAL A 372 10.30 -11.44 -44.23
N GLU A 373 10.99 -10.35 -43.91
CA GLU A 373 10.39 -9.13 -43.40
C GLU A 373 10.50 -8.02 -44.45
N GLY A 374 9.39 -7.31 -44.66
CA GLY A 374 9.33 -6.22 -45.62
C GLY A 374 8.01 -5.47 -45.55
N ARG A 375 7.92 -4.37 -46.30
CA ARG A 375 6.67 -3.61 -46.40
C ARG A 375 5.79 -4.16 -47.49
N PHE A 376 4.51 -4.28 -47.21
CA PHE A 376 3.55 -4.78 -48.18
C PHE A 376 3.28 -3.76 -49.28
N VAL A 377 3.52 -4.16 -50.53
CA VAL A 377 3.35 -3.27 -51.70
C VAL A 377 1.96 -3.46 -52.30
N GLY A 378 1.44 -4.69 -52.31
CA GLY A 378 0.17 -5.05 -52.90
C GLY A 378 0.13 -6.50 -53.34
N ILE A 379 -0.96 -6.88 -54.01
CA ILE A 379 -1.12 -8.18 -54.66
C ILE A 379 -0.95 -7.97 -56.16
N ASP A 380 -0.29 -8.89 -56.87
CA ASP A 380 -0.21 -8.86 -58.34
C ASP A 380 -1.47 -9.47 -59.00
N ASN A 381 -1.51 -9.43 -60.34
CA ASN A 381 -2.66 -9.93 -61.10
C ASN A 381 -2.88 -11.45 -60.96
N ASP A 382 -1.85 -12.17 -60.53
CA ASP A 382 -1.87 -13.62 -60.32
C ASP A 382 -2.22 -13.98 -58.86
N GLY A 383 -2.50 -12.98 -57.99
CA GLY A 383 -2.88 -13.21 -56.60
C GLY A 383 -1.70 -13.39 -55.63
N ASN A 384 -0.47 -13.07 -56.06
CA ASN A 384 0.73 -13.19 -55.23
C ASN A 384 0.97 -11.94 -54.38
N ILE A 385 1.44 -12.15 -53.16
CA ILE A 385 1.72 -11.11 -52.18
C ILE A 385 3.11 -10.53 -52.45
N ARG A 386 3.19 -9.21 -52.69
CA ARG A 386 4.46 -8.51 -52.90
C ARG A 386 4.92 -7.77 -51.64
N LEU A 387 6.15 -8.07 -51.22
CA LEU A 387 6.86 -7.35 -50.16
C LEU A 387 8.06 -6.60 -50.75
N SER A 388 8.31 -5.38 -50.29
CA SER A 388 9.53 -4.63 -50.55
C SER A 388 10.42 -4.60 -49.31
N GLN A 389 11.69 -4.93 -49.50
CA GLN A 389 12.70 -4.86 -48.45
C GLN A 389 13.82 -3.92 -48.90
N GLN A 390 14.19 -3.00 -48.04
CA GLN A 390 15.32 -2.11 -48.29
C GLN A 390 16.61 -2.83 -47.89
N MET A 391 17.52 -3.04 -48.83
CA MET A 391 18.81 -3.65 -48.56
C MET A 391 19.73 -2.61 -47.91
N GLY A 392 20.40 -3.00 -46.82
CA GLY A 392 21.25 -2.11 -46.02
C GLY A 392 22.35 -1.40 -46.83
N SER A 393 22.72 -0.20 -46.35
CA SER A 393 23.80 0.72 -46.77
C SER A 393 24.09 0.98 -48.26
N GLY A 394 23.29 0.46 -49.20
CA GLY A 394 23.54 0.55 -50.64
C GLY A 394 22.34 0.99 -51.51
N GLY A 395 21.32 1.63 -50.91
CA GLY A 395 20.25 2.32 -51.66
C GLY A 395 19.31 1.46 -52.53
N GLY A 396 19.45 0.13 -52.54
CA GLY A 396 18.61 -0.77 -53.34
C GLY A 396 17.36 -1.25 -52.61
N GLN A 397 16.20 -1.23 -53.27
CA GLN A 397 14.99 -1.92 -52.82
C GLN A 397 14.85 -3.25 -53.58
N ALA A 398 14.76 -4.36 -52.85
CA ALA A 398 14.41 -5.66 -53.42
C ALA A 398 12.90 -5.88 -53.25
N SER A 399 12.21 -6.28 -54.32
CA SER A 399 10.81 -6.69 -54.26
C SER A 399 10.72 -8.20 -54.42
N PHE A 400 10.02 -8.84 -53.49
CA PHE A 400 9.77 -10.28 -53.48
C PHE A 400 8.28 -10.53 -53.71
N SER A 401 7.93 -11.50 -54.56
CA SER A 401 6.56 -11.95 -54.78
C SER A 401 6.39 -13.38 -54.25
N PHE A 402 5.34 -13.63 -53.49
CA PHE A 402 5.06 -14.91 -52.84
C PHE A 402 3.68 -15.42 -53.21
N LYS A 403 3.61 -16.68 -53.65
CA LYS A 403 2.33 -17.35 -53.85
C LYS A 403 1.65 -17.60 -52.51
N SER A 404 0.34 -17.51 -52.49
CA SER A 404 -0.44 -17.69 -51.26
C SER A 404 -0.30 -19.09 -50.65
N GLU A 405 -0.05 -20.11 -51.48
CA GLU A 405 0.16 -21.50 -51.06
C GLU A 405 1.53 -21.75 -50.40
N GLU A 406 2.52 -20.88 -50.63
CA GLU A 406 3.87 -21.00 -50.07
C GLU A 406 3.98 -20.35 -48.67
N ILE A 407 2.92 -19.65 -48.23
CA ILE A 407 2.90 -18.87 -46.99
C ILE A 407 2.28 -19.69 -45.87
N SER A 408 3.11 -20.08 -44.91
CA SER A 408 2.66 -20.79 -43.71
C SER A 408 2.06 -19.84 -42.68
N ARG A 409 2.65 -18.65 -42.52
CA ARG A 409 2.21 -17.63 -41.55
C ARG A 409 2.56 -16.24 -42.05
N LEU A 410 1.64 -15.29 -41.83
CA LEU A 410 1.85 -13.88 -42.12
C LEU A 410 1.45 -13.06 -40.89
N GLU A 411 2.35 -12.21 -40.43
CA GLU A 411 2.18 -11.37 -39.24
C GLU A 411 2.35 -9.89 -39.60
N LEU A 412 1.47 -9.03 -39.08
CA LEU A 412 1.57 -7.58 -39.22
C LEU A 412 2.42 -7.02 -38.08
N LEU A 413 3.49 -6.31 -38.41
CA LEU A 413 4.45 -5.77 -37.44
C LEU A 413 4.13 -4.34 -36.98
N GLU A 414 3.11 -3.69 -37.55
CA GLU A 414 2.67 -2.32 -37.21
C GLU A 414 1.23 -2.36 -36.67
N PRO A 415 0.87 -1.49 -35.68
CA PRO A 415 -0.45 -1.49 -35.04
C PRO A 415 -1.59 -0.91 -35.90
#